data_AF-A0A931GFT1-F1
#
_entry.id   AF-A0A931GFT1-F1
#
_cell.length_a   1.000
_cell.length_b   1.000
_cell.length_c   1.000
_cell.angle_alpha   90.00
_cell.angle_beta   90.00
_cell.angle_gamma   90.00
#
_symmetry.space_group_name_H-M   'P 1'
#
loop_
_entity.id
_entity.type
_entity.pdbx_description
1 polymer ?
#
loop_
_entity_poly.entity_id
_entity_poly.type
_entity_poly.pdbx_seq_one_letter_code
_entity_poly.pdbx_strand_id
1 'polypeptide(L)' 'MDEDVFYADCPHCDRYEFRDEDAWFEHVSMCEWEQQQDREREEEE' A
#
# COMPACT_ATOMS: atom_id res chain seq x y z
N MET A 1 -22.77 -16.88 -9.90
CA MET A 1 -22.48 -15.74 -9.03
C MET A 1 -20.98 -15.75 -8.92
N ASP A 2 -20.32 -15.19 -9.91
CA ASP A 2 -18.89 -14.94 -9.85
C ASP A 2 -18.75 -13.85 -8.79
N GLU A 3 -18.41 -14.24 -7.57
CA GLU A 3 -18.00 -13.29 -6.54
C GLU A 3 -16.76 -12.60 -7.10
N ASP A 4 -16.90 -11.34 -7.50
CA ASP A 4 -15.78 -10.42 -7.74
C ASP A 4 -15.02 -10.30 -6.42
N VAL A 5 -14.15 -11.28 -6.15
CA VAL A 5 -13.20 -11.21 -5.06
C VAL A 5 -12.20 -10.13 -5.46
N PHE A 6 -12.24 -9.00 -4.75
CA PHE A 6 -11.29 -7.92 -4.93
C PHE A 6 -9.88 -8.46 -4.66
N TYR A 7 -8.98 -8.29 -5.64
CA TYR A 7 -7.56 -8.57 -5.48
C TYR A 7 -6.79 -7.33 -5.90
N ALA A 8 -6.03 -6.75 -4.98
CA ALA A 8 -5.18 -5.62 -5.26
C ALA A 8 -3.79 -5.80 -4.64
N ASP A 9 -2.79 -5.21 -5.28
CA ASP A 9 -1.40 -5.23 -4.84
C ASP A 9 -1.01 -3.84 -4.33
N CYS A 10 -0.06 -3.79 -3.39
CA CYS A 10 0.54 -2.52 -2.99
C CYS A 10 1.57 -2.07 -4.04
N PRO A 11 1.52 -0.84 -4.58
CA PRO A 11 2.54 -0.36 -5.50
C PRO A 11 3.86 0.04 -4.82
N HIS A 12 3.89 0.08 -3.48
CA HIS A 12 5.01 0.55 -2.68
C HIS A 12 5.81 -0.56 -2.01
N CYS A 13 5.28 -1.79 -1.97
CA CYS A 13 5.99 -2.95 -1.44
C CYS A 13 5.58 -4.24 -2.17
N ASP A 14 6.42 -5.27 -2.10
CA ASP A 14 6.17 -6.61 -2.67
C ASP A 14 5.08 -7.42 -1.94
N ARG A 15 4.11 -6.75 -1.29
CA ARG A 15 2.96 -7.42 -0.70
C ARG A 15 1.89 -7.59 -1.77
N TYR A 16 1.92 -8.75 -2.38
CA TYR A 16 0.96 -9.16 -3.39
C TYR A 16 -0.30 -9.70 -2.71
N GLU A 17 -1.46 -9.45 -3.32
CA GLU A 17 -2.78 -10.05 -3.05
C GLU A 17 -3.47 -9.68 -1.72
N PHE A 18 -3.98 -8.45 -1.64
CA PHE A 18 -5.04 -8.06 -0.70
C PHE A 18 -6.40 -8.52 -1.23
N ARG A 19 -7.14 -9.26 -0.39
CA ARG A 19 -8.51 -9.72 -0.69
C ARG A 19 -9.61 -8.77 -0.23
N ASP A 20 -9.21 -7.66 0.38
CA ASP A 20 -10.09 -6.69 1.03
C ASP A 20 -9.62 -5.28 0.64
N GLU A 21 -10.56 -4.48 0.14
CA GLU A 21 -10.28 -3.12 -0.35
C GLU A 21 -9.86 -2.18 0.77
N ASP A 22 -10.45 -2.30 1.96
CA ASP A 22 -10.16 -1.45 3.11
C ASP A 22 -8.75 -1.75 3.65
N ALA A 23 -8.42 -3.04 3.78
CA ALA A 23 -7.08 -3.48 4.17
C ALA A 23 -6.00 -3.08 3.15
N TRP A 24 -6.31 -3.16 1.85
CA TRP A 24 -5.43 -2.66 0.79
C TRP A 24 -5.23 -1.15 0.91
N PHE A 25 -6.31 -0.38 1.05
CA PHE A 25 -6.26 1.07 1.12
C PHE A 25 -5.51 1.58 2.35
N GLU A 26 -5.76 1.00 3.53
CA GLU A 26 -5.04 1.32 4.77
C GLU A 26 -3.54 1.04 4.60
N HIS A 27 -3.20 -0.13 4.04
CA HIS A 27 -1.81 -0.51 3.84
C HIS A 27 -1.11 0.40 2.83
N VAL A 28 -1.70 0.67 1.66
CA VAL A 28 -1.13 1.56 0.64
C VAL A 28 -0.91 2.96 1.20
N SER A 29 -1.90 3.50 1.91
CA SER A 29 -1.81 4.85 2.51
C SER A 29 -0.69 4.93 3.55
N MET A 30 -0.55 3.91 4.40
CA MET A 30 0.53 3.86 5.40
C MET A 30 1.90 3.71 4.72
N CYS A 31 2.00 2.82 3.74
CA CYS A 31 3.26 2.54 3.04
C CYS A 31 3.74 3.74 2.21
N GLU A 32 2.83 4.50 1.59
CA GLU A 32 3.15 5.76 0.91
C GLU A 32 3.70 6.79 1.91
N TRP A 33 3.06 6.92 3.07
CA TRP A 33 3.51 7.86 4.11
C TRP A 33 4.90 7.50 4.65
N GLU A 34 5.19 6.22 4.92
CA GLU A 34 6.51 5.76 5.37
C GLU A 34 7.60 6.07 4.33
N GLN A 35 7.33 5.87 3.03
CA GLN A 35 8.27 6.24 1.97
C GLN A 35 8.50 7.74 1.85
N GLN A 36 7.45 8.55 2.03
CA GLN A 36 7.60 10.00 2.00
C GLN A 36 8.39 10.50 3.22
N GLN A 37 8.14 9.95 4.40
CA GLN A 37 8.88 10.29 5.61
C GLN A 37 10.38 9.97 5.47
N ASP A 38 10.72 8.82 4.89
CA ASP A 38 12.11 8.43 4.64
C ASP A 38 12.79 9.38 3.65
N ARG A 39 12.10 9.73 2.55
CA ARG A 39 12.60 10.72 1.58
C ARG A 39 12.83 12.09 2.20
N GLU A 40 11.88 12.60 2.99
CA GLU A 40 12.03 13.89 3.66
C GLU A 40 13.22 13.88 4.64
N ARG A 41 13.46 12.73 5.28
CA ARG A 41 14.61 12.54 6.18
C ARG A 41 15.94 12.55 5.44
N GLU A 42 16.03 11.96 4.25
CA GLU A 42 17.23 12.01 3.41
C GLU A 42 17.47 13.40 2.79
N GLU A 43 16.41 14.18 2.52
CA GLU A 43 16.53 15.55 1.99
C GLU A 43 16.95 16.59 3.05
N GLU A 44 16.84 16.27 4.35
CA GLU A 44 17.25 17.14 5.46
C GLU A 44 18.74 16.96 5.89
N GLU A 45 19.49 16.01 5.32
CA GLU A 45 20.93 15.76 5.60
C GLU A 45 21.91 16.44 4.62
#